data_AF-D7CT09-F1
#
_entry.id   AF-D7CT09-F1
#
_cell.length_a   1.000
_cell.length_b   1.000
_cell.length_c   1.000
_cell.angle_alpha   90.00
_cell.angle_beta   90.00
_cell.angle_gamma   90.00
#
_symmetry.space_group_name_H-M   'P 1'
#
loop_
_entity.id
_entity.type
_entity.pdbx_description
1 polymer ?
#
loop_
_entity_poly.entity_id
_entity_poly.type
_entity_poly.pdbx_seq_one_letter_code
_entity_poly.pdbx_strand_id
1 'polypeptide(L)'
;MSLMTDTPPDAPPLEAALAAFADVLEKARADPELAAALRRAARALLAALPEPREEAPQGDEGDPSPAAPPATADEVAALVATFARRAAPEAPVAPQPLPLEAVPARLRLKARACRWLREHGFTNDEEALRARYRLLDEGRAAGCHLWMLDPNVVNPYATTPLETLAAAFDAAARLLEAWLASPPPAPETELAPLLDEAQGALRGAVAAVHTREELWFDEDQRAIFEDLKRYGAERRLFLPYLSLKRHPDPAASAERLARLEALLERSRGSAAQLKERQKALNRLAYHARQLVKGSPQPAHEWARLEEAFARLLELGVPESDPALREHLGPLAPLRAAAPAERLGRVLELCAAPKPAPAHTVPPPPPPDPLVAEAAALLAGRTLVLIGGEPRPEAREQLEAALGCRVDWPDAPKHASPDLFKPAISRQEVGAVLLLIRWSSHVFGELEPLCAAHGKPFVRVTGGYNPRALARAILEQAGEQLRAQRAAGALPRA
;
A
#
# COMPACT_ATOMS: atom_id res chain seq x y z
N MET A 1 -25.10 -31.52 -74.80
CA MET A 1 -25.86 -31.02 -73.64
C MET A 1 -24.87 -30.68 -72.55
N SER A 2 -24.49 -29.41 -72.45
CA SER A 2 -23.55 -28.88 -71.45
C SER A 2 -24.24 -27.63 -70.90
N LEU A 3 -24.61 -27.66 -69.63
CA LEU A 3 -25.31 -26.56 -68.97
C LEU A 3 -24.25 -25.58 -68.45
N MET A 4 -24.21 -24.39 -69.04
CA MET A 4 -23.48 -23.24 -68.54
C MET A 4 -24.19 -22.73 -67.28
N THR A 5 -23.47 -22.68 -66.15
CA THR A 5 -23.89 -21.91 -64.98
C THR A 5 -23.11 -20.59 -64.99
N ASP A 6 -23.79 -19.51 -65.34
CA ASP A 6 -23.30 -18.14 -65.18
C ASP A 6 -23.04 -17.87 -63.70
N THR A 7 -21.79 -17.57 -63.36
CA THR A 7 -21.38 -17.09 -62.04
C THR A 7 -21.39 -15.56 -62.09
N PRO A 8 -22.13 -14.85 -61.20
CA PRO A 8 -22.14 -13.39 -61.21
C PRO A 8 -20.78 -12.83 -60.72
N PRO A 9 -20.35 -11.66 -61.20
CA PRO A 9 -19.03 -11.12 -60.91
C PRO A 9 -18.94 -10.57 -59.49
N ASP A 10 -17.83 -10.92 -58.82
CA ASP A 10 -17.16 -10.28 -57.68
C ASP A 10 -18.00 -9.29 -56.84
N ALA A 11 -18.71 -9.82 -55.84
CA ALA A 11 -19.06 -9.02 -54.66
C ALA A 11 -17.78 -8.75 -53.85
N PRO A 12 -17.52 -7.51 -53.41
CA PRO A 12 -16.36 -7.22 -52.57
C PRO A 12 -16.39 -8.08 -51.30
N PRO A 13 -15.25 -8.55 -50.79
CA PRO A 13 -15.20 -9.32 -49.55
C PRO A 13 -15.86 -8.49 -48.44
N LEU A 14 -16.71 -9.14 -47.64
CA LEU A 14 -17.50 -8.54 -46.57
C LEU A 14 -16.68 -7.59 -45.67
N GLU A 15 -15.40 -7.90 -45.46
CA GLU A 15 -14.45 -7.07 -44.71
C GLU A 15 -14.20 -5.68 -45.33
N ALA A 16 -14.10 -5.58 -46.65
CA ALA A 16 -13.92 -4.29 -47.34
C ALA A 16 -15.19 -3.42 -47.25
N ALA A 17 -16.37 -4.05 -47.29
CA ALA A 17 -17.64 -3.37 -47.09
C ALA A 17 -17.79 -2.88 -45.64
N LEU A 18 -17.39 -3.68 -44.65
CA LEU A 18 -17.42 -3.29 -43.23
C LEU A 18 -16.42 -2.15 -42.92
N ALA A 19 -15.22 -2.18 -43.50
CA ALA A 19 -14.23 -1.11 -43.35
C ALA A 19 -14.71 0.22 -43.96
N ALA A 20 -15.29 0.18 -45.16
CA ALA A 20 -15.88 1.36 -45.79
C ALA A 20 -17.07 1.91 -44.97
N PHE A 21 -17.88 1.03 -44.37
CA PHE A 21 -18.99 1.44 -43.51
C PHE A 21 -18.52 2.11 -42.22
N ALA A 22 -17.45 1.61 -41.59
CA ALA A 22 -16.87 2.22 -40.39
C ALA A 22 -16.34 3.64 -40.65
N ASP A 23 -15.66 3.86 -41.79
CA ASP A 23 -15.15 5.18 -42.18
C ASP A 23 -16.30 6.19 -42.43
N VAL A 24 -17.39 5.75 -43.07
CA VAL A 24 -18.59 6.57 -43.27
C VAL A 24 -19.26 6.94 -41.94
N LEU A 25 -19.27 6.04 -40.95
CA LEU A 25 -19.83 6.32 -39.62
C LEU A 25 -18.98 7.33 -38.83
N GLU A 26 -17.66 7.28 -38.91
CA GLU A 26 -16.79 8.29 -38.29
C GLU A 26 -17.00 9.67 -38.93
N LYS A 27 -17.04 9.75 -40.26
CA LYS A 27 -17.32 11.01 -40.97
C LYS A 27 -18.68 11.59 -40.61
N ALA A 28 -19.70 10.74 -40.44
CA ALA A 28 -21.03 11.17 -40.03
C ALA A 28 -21.09 11.73 -38.60
N ARG A 29 -20.12 11.43 -37.72
CA ARG A 29 -20.06 12.06 -36.39
C ARG A 29 -19.64 13.53 -36.47
N ALA A 30 -18.84 13.88 -37.46
CA ALA A 30 -18.37 15.25 -37.68
C ALA A 30 -19.31 16.08 -38.58
N ASP A 31 -20.21 15.43 -39.34
CA ASP A 31 -21.12 16.07 -40.29
C ASP A 31 -22.59 15.74 -40.00
N PRO A 32 -23.40 16.70 -39.50
CA PRO A 32 -24.80 16.48 -39.16
C PRO A 32 -25.71 16.24 -40.38
N GLU A 33 -25.37 16.74 -41.56
CA GLU A 33 -26.15 16.48 -42.78
C GLU A 33 -25.94 15.04 -43.27
N LEU A 34 -24.70 14.56 -43.25
CA LEU A 34 -24.35 13.17 -43.55
C LEU A 34 -25.00 12.20 -42.57
N ALA A 35 -25.00 12.51 -41.27
CA ALA A 35 -25.72 11.73 -40.25
C ALA A 35 -27.22 11.65 -40.54
N ALA A 36 -27.84 12.78 -40.92
CA ALA A 36 -29.25 12.81 -41.27
C ALA A 36 -29.55 11.98 -42.53
N ALA A 37 -28.67 12.02 -43.54
CA ALA A 37 -28.79 11.22 -44.76
C ALA A 37 -28.69 9.71 -44.48
N LEU A 38 -27.70 9.28 -43.68
CA LEU A 38 -27.54 7.87 -43.29
C LEU A 38 -28.76 7.35 -42.52
N ARG A 39 -29.34 8.15 -41.62
CA ARG A 39 -30.58 7.78 -40.90
C ARG A 39 -31.79 7.64 -41.81
N ARG A 40 -31.86 8.40 -42.91
CA ARG A 40 -32.93 8.26 -43.91
C ARG A 40 -32.72 6.98 -44.73
N ALA A 41 -31.48 6.74 -45.18
CA ALA A 41 -31.13 5.55 -45.94
C ALA A 41 -31.36 4.26 -45.13
N ALA A 42 -30.92 4.21 -43.87
CA ALA A 42 -31.13 3.05 -42.99
C ALA A 42 -32.62 2.75 -42.77
N ARG A 43 -33.46 3.79 -42.61
CA ARG A 43 -34.93 3.62 -42.51
C ARG A 43 -35.54 3.06 -43.79
N ALA A 44 -35.13 3.56 -44.95
CA ALA A 44 -35.60 3.04 -46.23
C ALA A 44 -35.17 1.57 -46.45
N LEU A 45 -33.96 1.22 -46.04
CA LEU A 45 -33.43 -0.15 -46.14
C LEU A 45 -34.19 -1.11 -45.21
N LEU A 46 -34.42 -0.72 -43.95
CA LEU A 46 -35.23 -1.50 -43.01
C LEU A 46 -36.68 -1.69 -43.51
N ALA A 47 -37.27 -0.67 -44.14
CA ALA A 47 -38.61 -0.77 -44.72
C ALA A 47 -38.66 -1.64 -45.99
N ALA A 48 -37.54 -1.85 -46.65
CA ALA A 48 -37.42 -2.66 -47.87
C ALA A 48 -37.01 -4.12 -47.60
N LEU A 49 -36.53 -4.42 -46.39
CA LEU A 49 -36.26 -5.80 -46.00
C LEU A 49 -37.59 -6.55 -45.87
N PRO A 50 -37.76 -7.70 -46.55
CA PRO A 50 -38.94 -8.52 -46.36
C PRO A 50 -39.01 -8.94 -44.88
N GLU A 51 -40.19 -8.86 -44.28
CA GLU A 51 -40.37 -9.38 -42.92
C GLU A 51 -39.88 -10.84 -42.88
N PRO A 52 -39.11 -11.22 -41.84
CA PRO A 52 -38.59 -12.57 -41.75
C PRO A 52 -39.77 -13.54 -41.78
N ARG A 53 -39.89 -14.28 -42.88
CA ARG A 53 -40.81 -15.41 -42.97
C ARG A 53 -40.29 -16.45 -42.00
N GLU A 54 -40.94 -16.57 -40.85
CA GLU A 54 -40.85 -17.77 -40.02
C GLU A 54 -41.36 -18.95 -40.88
N GLU A 55 -40.45 -19.74 -41.42
CA GLU A 55 -40.78 -21.08 -41.88
C GLU A 55 -41.10 -21.93 -40.64
N ALA A 56 -42.37 -21.91 -40.26
CA ALA A 56 -42.89 -22.76 -39.21
C ALA A 56 -42.70 -24.24 -39.58
N PRO A 57 -42.24 -25.10 -38.66
CA PRO A 57 -42.26 -26.54 -38.86
C PRO A 57 -43.72 -26.99 -39.05
N GLN A 58 -43.98 -27.75 -40.12
CA GLN A 58 -45.29 -28.33 -40.39
C GLN A 58 -45.67 -29.28 -39.24
N GLY A 59 -46.51 -28.81 -38.33
CA GLY A 59 -46.98 -29.56 -37.17
C GLY A 59 -48.35 -29.08 -36.73
N ASP A 60 -49.34 -29.90 -37.04
CA ASP A 60 -50.70 -30.01 -36.49
C ASP A 60 -51.62 -28.77 -36.50
N GLU A 61 -52.85 -28.99 -37.01
CA GLU A 61 -53.92 -28.01 -37.18
C GLU A 61 -54.45 -27.52 -35.81
N GLY A 62 -53.73 -26.60 -35.19
CA GLY A 62 -54.20 -25.77 -34.09
C GLY A 62 -54.62 -24.40 -34.59
N ASP A 63 -55.79 -23.93 -34.14
CA ASP A 63 -56.41 -22.63 -34.47
C ASP A 63 -55.39 -21.50 -34.68
N PRO A 64 -55.52 -20.69 -35.75
CA PRO A 64 -54.59 -19.61 -36.05
C PRO A 64 -54.56 -18.62 -34.89
N SER A 65 -53.46 -18.65 -34.13
CA SER A 65 -53.16 -17.64 -33.12
C SER A 65 -53.23 -16.27 -33.79
N PRO A 66 -54.03 -15.32 -33.26
CA PRO A 66 -54.25 -14.03 -33.91
C PRO A 66 -52.90 -13.32 -34.09
N ALA A 67 -52.64 -12.91 -35.33
CA ALA A 67 -51.44 -12.16 -35.68
C ALA A 67 -51.24 -11.01 -34.69
N ALA A 68 -50.08 -10.99 -34.03
CA ALA A 68 -49.74 -9.91 -33.12
C ALA A 68 -49.83 -8.58 -33.89
N PRO A 69 -50.48 -7.54 -33.33
CA PRO A 69 -50.56 -6.26 -34.00
C PRO A 69 -49.15 -5.70 -34.25
N PRO A 70 -48.94 -4.99 -35.38
CA PRO A 70 -47.65 -4.38 -35.67
C PRO A 70 -47.24 -3.42 -34.56
N ALA A 71 -45.96 -3.42 -34.22
CA ALA A 71 -45.41 -2.54 -33.19
C ALA A 71 -45.74 -1.08 -33.52
N THR A 72 -46.31 -0.39 -32.54
CA THR A 72 -46.71 1.02 -32.66
C THR A 72 -45.48 1.92 -32.75
N ALA A 73 -45.65 3.11 -33.33
CA ALA A 73 -44.58 4.10 -33.41
C ALA A 73 -44.02 4.46 -32.02
N ASP A 74 -44.83 4.37 -30.97
CA ASP A 74 -44.45 4.63 -29.58
C ASP A 74 -43.59 3.49 -28.99
N GLU A 75 -43.85 2.23 -29.34
CA GLU A 75 -43.01 1.09 -28.93
C GLU A 75 -41.63 1.14 -29.60
N VAL A 76 -41.59 1.51 -30.88
CA VAL A 76 -40.33 1.75 -31.59
C VAL A 76 -39.58 2.94 -31.00
N ALA A 77 -40.27 4.04 -30.67
CA ALA A 77 -39.67 5.19 -30.01
C ALA A 77 -39.16 4.87 -28.59
N ALA A 78 -39.86 4.03 -27.83
CA ALA A 78 -39.43 3.57 -26.51
C ALA A 78 -38.18 2.66 -26.60
N LEU A 79 -38.13 1.79 -27.60
CA LEU A 79 -36.96 0.95 -27.87
C LEU A 79 -35.74 1.81 -28.27
N VAL A 80 -35.93 2.77 -29.18
CA VAL A 80 -34.89 3.73 -29.57
C VAL A 80 -34.44 4.60 -28.39
N ALA A 81 -35.36 5.04 -27.53
CA ALA A 81 -35.03 5.78 -26.31
C ALA A 81 -34.25 4.91 -25.31
N THR A 82 -34.51 3.61 -25.27
CA THR A 82 -33.77 2.65 -24.43
C THR A 82 -32.34 2.48 -24.92
N PHE A 83 -32.14 2.36 -26.24
CA PHE A 83 -30.80 2.35 -26.84
C PHE A 83 -30.08 3.71 -26.71
N ALA A 84 -30.79 4.82 -26.84
CA ALA A 84 -30.22 6.16 -26.67
C ALA A 84 -29.81 6.45 -25.21
N ARG A 85 -30.57 5.97 -24.21
CA ARG A 85 -30.16 6.02 -22.79
C ARG A 85 -28.94 5.15 -22.51
N ARG A 86 -28.78 4.03 -23.22
CA ARG A 86 -27.59 3.16 -23.14
C ARG A 86 -26.37 3.76 -23.85
N ALA A 87 -26.60 4.68 -24.81
CA ALA A 87 -25.56 5.37 -25.58
C ALA A 87 -25.17 6.73 -25.00
N ALA A 88 -25.98 7.33 -24.13
CA ALA A 88 -25.56 8.46 -23.33
C ALA A 88 -24.47 7.97 -22.37
N PRO A 89 -23.21 8.44 -22.49
CA PRO A 89 -22.18 8.05 -21.55
C PRO A 89 -22.62 8.58 -20.19
N GLU A 90 -23.02 7.68 -19.28
CA GLU A 90 -23.04 8.03 -17.85
C GLU A 90 -21.69 8.65 -17.55
N ALA A 91 -21.70 9.87 -16.99
CA ALA A 91 -20.47 10.52 -16.58
C ALA A 91 -19.67 9.48 -15.79
N PRO A 92 -18.43 9.14 -16.23
CA PRO A 92 -17.72 7.99 -15.69
C PRO A 92 -17.62 8.17 -14.19
N VAL A 93 -18.38 7.37 -13.45
CA VAL A 93 -18.27 7.32 -12.00
C VAL A 93 -16.83 6.97 -11.73
N ALA A 94 -16.10 7.87 -11.08
CA ALA A 94 -14.70 7.63 -10.74
C ALA A 94 -14.64 6.27 -10.03
N PRO A 95 -13.91 5.28 -10.59
CA PRO A 95 -13.93 3.93 -10.05
C PRO A 95 -13.50 4.01 -8.59
N GLN A 96 -14.36 3.52 -7.69
CA GLN A 96 -14.00 3.43 -6.29
C GLN A 96 -12.75 2.53 -6.18
N PRO A 97 -11.74 2.92 -5.38
CA PRO A 97 -10.55 2.11 -5.22
C PRO A 97 -10.95 0.74 -4.69
N LEU A 98 -10.48 -0.31 -5.36
CA LEU A 98 -10.77 -1.68 -4.96
C LEU A 98 -10.12 -1.97 -3.59
N PRO A 99 -10.85 -2.55 -2.62
CA PRO A 99 -10.25 -2.97 -1.36
C PRO A 99 -9.19 -4.04 -1.63
N LEU A 100 -7.96 -3.80 -1.18
CA LEU A 100 -6.80 -4.64 -1.47
C LEU A 100 -6.94 -6.04 -0.86
N GLU A 101 -7.75 -6.18 0.20
CA GLU A 101 -8.05 -7.43 0.89
C GLU A 101 -8.82 -8.43 0.02
N ALA A 102 -9.60 -7.95 -0.96
CA ALA A 102 -10.34 -8.81 -1.87
C ALA A 102 -9.48 -9.31 -3.04
N VAL A 103 -8.37 -8.63 -3.34
CA VAL A 103 -7.54 -8.88 -4.53
C VAL A 103 -6.95 -10.30 -4.58
N PRO A 104 -6.41 -10.90 -3.49
CA PRO A 104 -5.82 -12.24 -3.60
C PRO A 104 -6.81 -13.31 -4.06
N ALA A 105 -8.04 -13.27 -3.58
CA ALA A 105 -9.09 -14.21 -3.99
C ALA A 105 -9.44 -14.04 -5.48
N ARG A 106 -9.53 -12.79 -5.94
CA ARG A 106 -9.78 -12.45 -7.35
C ARG A 106 -8.67 -12.92 -8.28
N LEU A 107 -7.41 -12.71 -7.90
CA LEU A 107 -6.24 -13.17 -8.66
C LEU A 107 -6.22 -14.70 -8.79
N ARG A 108 -6.56 -15.45 -7.72
CA ARG A 108 -6.69 -16.92 -7.81
C ARG A 108 -7.80 -17.37 -8.75
N LEU A 109 -8.93 -16.67 -8.74
CA LEU A 109 -10.02 -16.96 -9.65
C LEU A 109 -9.59 -16.73 -11.10
N LYS A 110 -8.83 -15.66 -11.37
CA LYS A 110 -8.22 -15.38 -12.67
C LYS A 110 -7.20 -16.44 -13.08
N ALA A 111 -6.37 -16.93 -12.15
CA ALA A 111 -5.46 -18.05 -12.40
C ALA A 111 -6.21 -19.34 -12.78
N ARG A 112 -7.30 -19.67 -12.08
CA ARG A 112 -8.21 -20.79 -12.42
C ARG A 112 -8.81 -20.62 -13.81
N ALA A 113 -9.28 -19.41 -14.15
CA ALA A 113 -9.83 -19.12 -15.47
C ALA A 113 -8.79 -19.28 -16.59
N CYS A 114 -7.54 -18.84 -16.38
CA CYS A 114 -6.45 -19.05 -17.34
C CYS A 114 -6.13 -20.53 -17.55
N ARG A 115 -6.07 -21.32 -16.47
CA ARG A 115 -5.89 -22.78 -16.56
C ARG A 115 -7.03 -23.48 -17.30
N TRP A 116 -8.27 -23.10 -16.99
CA TRP A 116 -9.45 -23.63 -17.66
C TRP A 116 -9.39 -23.35 -19.17
N LEU A 117 -9.08 -22.11 -19.56
CA LEU A 117 -8.98 -21.74 -20.98
C LEU A 117 -7.84 -22.48 -21.70
N ARG A 118 -6.70 -22.68 -21.05
CA ARG A 118 -5.60 -23.48 -21.60
C ARG A 118 -6.01 -24.92 -21.87
N GLU A 119 -6.79 -25.52 -20.98
CA GLU A 119 -7.23 -26.92 -21.07
C GLU A 119 -8.33 -27.14 -22.09
N HIS A 120 -9.29 -26.20 -22.20
CA HIS A 120 -10.51 -26.40 -22.99
C HIS A 120 -10.57 -25.56 -24.27
N GLY A 121 -9.76 -24.50 -24.37
CA GLY A 121 -9.89 -23.48 -25.40
C GLY A 121 -11.27 -22.83 -25.42
N PHE A 122 -11.62 -22.17 -26.52
CA PHE A 122 -12.99 -21.75 -26.81
C PHE A 122 -13.72 -22.89 -27.53
N THR A 123 -14.06 -23.94 -26.79
CA THR A 123 -14.82 -25.09 -27.29
C THR A 123 -16.34 -24.88 -27.19
N ASN A 124 -17.08 -25.59 -28.04
CA ASN A 124 -18.54 -25.70 -27.97
C ASN A 124 -19.02 -26.92 -27.16
N ASP A 125 -18.10 -27.64 -26.51
CA ASP A 125 -18.44 -28.74 -25.62
C ASP A 125 -19.34 -28.27 -24.46
N GLU A 126 -20.48 -28.94 -24.26
CA GLU A 126 -21.52 -28.51 -23.31
C GLU A 126 -21.03 -28.57 -21.85
N GLU A 127 -20.20 -29.56 -21.51
CA GLU A 127 -19.65 -29.68 -20.16
C GLU A 127 -18.64 -28.56 -19.88
N ALA A 128 -17.74 -28.29 -20.82
CA ALA A 128 -16.80 -27.18 -20.77
C ALA A 128 -17.54 -25.83 -20.67
N LEU A 129 -18.59 -25.60 -21.46
CA LEU A 129 -19.40 -24.39 -21.40
C LEU A 129 -20.06 -24.21 -20.02
N ARG A 130 -20.62 -25.28 -19.44
CA ARG A 130 -21.17 -25.23 -18.07
C ARG A 130 -20.10 -24.90 -17.03
N ALA A 131 -18.88 -25.44 -17.17
CA ALA A 131 -17.77 -25.11 -16.29
C ALA A 131 -17.33 -23.64 -16.43
N ARG A 132 -17.28 -23.11 -17.66
CA ARG A 132 -17.01 -21.69 -17.94
C ARG A 132 -18.04 -20.78 -17.29
N TYR A 133 -19.33 -21.08 -17.42
CA TYR A 133 -20.40 -20.27 -16.81
C TYR A 133 -20.30 -20.25 -15.28
N ARG A 134 -19.99 -21.39 -14.64
CA ARG A 134 -19.72 -21.41 -13.19
C ARG A 134 -18.59 -20.47 -12.80
N LEU A 135 -17.48 -20.45 -13.55
CA LEU A 135 -16.38 -19.51 -13.30
C LEU A 135 -16.82 -18.05 -13.46
N LEU A 136 -17.62 -17.74 -14.48
CA LEU A 136 -18.16 -16.38 -14.70
C LEU A 136 -19.10 -15.95 -13.56
N ASP A 137 -19.92 -16.86 -13.04
CA ASP A 137 -20.79 -16.60 -11.89
C ASP A 137 -19.99 -16.38 -10.61
N GLU A 138 -18.98 -17.21 -10.35
CA GLU A 138 -18.01 -16.99 -9.26
C GLU A 138 -17.33 -15.61 -9.39
N GLY A 139 -16.95 -15.24 -10.62
CA GLY A 139 -16.34 -13.94 -10.93
C GLY A 139 -17.28 -12.79 -10.59
N ARG A 140 -18.53 -12.87 -11.05
CA ARG A 140 -19.56 -11.87 -10.77
C ARG A 140 -19.82 -11.74 -9.27
N ALA A 141 -19.95 -12.86 -8.55
CA ALA A 141 -20.14 -12.86 -7.11
C ALA A 141 -18.98 -12.22 -6.34
N ALA A 142 -17.75 -12.36 -6.84
CA ALA A 142 -16.55 -11.74 -6.27
C ALA A 142 -16.30 -10.30 -6.77
N GLY A 143 -17.18 -9.73 -7.61
CA GLY A 143 -16.95 -8.43 -8.26
C GLY A 143 -15.72 -8.44 -9.18
N CYS A 144 -15.34 -9.60 -9.72
CA CYS A 144 -14.14 -9.85 -10.50
C CYS A 144 -14.48 -10.09 -11.98
N HIS A 145 -13.96 -9.22 -12.85
CA HIS A 145 -14.09 -9.42 -14.29
C HIS A 145 -13.04 -10.42 -14.80
N LEU A 146 -13.51 -11.59 -15.27
CA LEU A 146 -12.68 -12.64 -15.85
C LEU A 146 -12.46 -12.43 -17.35
N TRP A 147 -11.83 -11.30 -17.68
CA TRP A 147 -11.54 -10.89 -19.07
C TRP A 147 -10.78 -11.94 -19.88
N MET A 148 -10.02 -12.82 -19.23
CA MET A 148 -9.32 -13.91 -19.92
C MET A 148 -10.28 -14.89 -20.59
N LEU A 149 -11.54 -14.97 -20.14
CA LEU A 149 -12.57 -15.82 -20.74
C LEU A 149 -13.33 -15.10 -21.87
N ASP A 150 -12.94 -13.88 -22.25
CA ASP A 150 -13.53 -13.16 -23.38
C ASP A 150 -12.72 -13.43 -24.67
N PRO A 151 -13.31 -14.09 -25.69
CA PRO A 151 -12.63 -14.40 -26.94
C PRO A 151 -12.22 -13.15 -27.74
N ASN A 152 -12.80 -11.98 -27.44
CA ASN A 152 -12.44 -10.72 -28.10
C ASN A 152 -11.22 -10.04 -27.47
N VAL A 153 -10.81 -10.49 -26.28
CA VAL A 153 -9.74 -9.87 -25.47
C VAL A 153 -8.47 -10.71 -25.52
N VAL A 154 -8.61 -12.04 -25.49
CA VAL A 154 -7.49 -12.98 -25.45
C VAL A 154 -7.16 -13.51 -26.83
N ASN A 155 -5.87 -13.56 -27.15
CA ASN A 155 -5.41 -14.26 -28.34
C ASN A 155 -5.54 -15.78 -28.11
N PRO A 156 -6.46 -16.48 -28.79
CA PRO A 156 -6.70 -17.91 -28.55
C PRO A 156 -5.52 -18.80 -28.95
N TYR A 157 -4.57 -18.28 -29.73
CA TYR A 157 -3.39 -19.02 -30.19
C TYR A 157 -2.18 -18.87 -29.24
N ALA A 158 -2.31 -18.07 -28.18
CA ALA A 158 -1.27 -17.82 -27.20
C ALA A 158 -1.28 -18.84 -26.03
N THR A 159 -1.05 -20.12 -26.32
CA THR A 159 -1.16 -21.21 -25.31
C THR A 159 -0.09 -21.15 -24.21
N THR A 160 1.20 -21.00 -24.55
CA THR A 160 2.30 -20.85 -23.56
C THR A 160 2.14 -19.60 -22.69
N PRO A 161 1.67 -18.45 -23.23
CA PRO A 161 1.31 -17.28 -22.43
C PRO A 161 0.23 -17.51 -21.35
N LEU A 162 -0.74 -18.40 -21.54
CA LEU A 162 -1.81 -18.61 -20.54
C LEU A 162 -1.34 -19.32 -19.27
N GLU A 163 -0.43 -20.29 -19.39
CA GLU A 163 0.15 -20.98 -18.21
C GLU A 163 1.03 -20.02 -17.41
N THR A 164 1.82 -19.21 -18.11
CA THR A 164 2.66 -18.19 -17.50
C THR A 164 1.82 -17.10 -16.83
N LEU A 165 0.72 -16.69 -17.44
CA LEU A 165 -0.23 -15.76 -16.85
C LEU A 165 -0.89 -16.33 -15.59
N ALA A 166 -1.33 -17.60 -15.62
CA ALA A 166 -1.87 -18.27 -14.45
C ALA A 166 -0.86 -18.31 -13.29
N ALA A 167 0.40 -18.65 -13.58
CA ALA A 167 1.46 -18.68 -12.58
C ALA A 167 1.78 -17.29 -12.01
N ALA A 168 1.74 -16.25 -12.85
CA ALA A 168 1.93 -14.87 -12.41
C ALA A 168 0.78 -14.39 -11.49
N PHE A 169 -0.47 -14.76 -11.79
CA PHE A 169 -1.61 -14.49 -10.92
C PHE A 169 -1.47 -15.17 -9.55
N ASP A 170 -1.11 -16.46 -9.51
CA ASP A 170 -0.92 -17.19 -8.24
C ASP A 170 0.24 -16.60 -7.42
N ALA A 171 1.35 -16.23 -8.08
CA ALA A 171 2.49 -15.60 -7.42
C ALA A 171 2.12 -14.24 -6.80
N ALA A 172 1.43 -13.38 -7.56
CA ALA A 172 0.97 -12.09 -7.07
C ALA A 172 -0.04 -12.24 -5.91
N ALA A 173 -0.98 -13.21 -6.00
CA ALA A 173 -1.94 -13.49 -4.94
C ALA A 173 -1.24 -13.87 -3.62
N ARG A 174 -0.29 -14.81 -3.68
CA ARG A 174 0.39 -15.32 -2.49
C ARG A 174 1.33 -14.29 -1.86
N LEU A 175 1.99 -13.47 -2.68
CA LEU A 175 2.79 -12.35 -2.20
C LEU A 175 1.93 -11.26 -1.55
N LEU A 176 0.76 -10.96 -2.12
CA LEU A 176 -0.15 -9.97 -1.56
C LEU A 176 -0.77 -10.44 -0.23
N GLU A 177 -1.06 -11.73 -0.08
CA GLU A 177 -1.49 -12.26 1.22
C GLU A 177 -0.41 -12.15 2.29
N ALA A 178 0.83 -12.48 1.94
CA ALA A 178 1.96 -12.29 2.85
C ALA A 178 2.11 -10.81 3.23
N TRP A 179 1.89 -9.91 2.27
CA TRP A 179 1.92 -8.45 2.48
C TRP A 179 0.86 -8.00 3.48
N LEU A 180 -0.40 -8.39 3.25
CA LEU A 180 -1.53 -8.05 4.10
C LEU A 180 -1.45 -8.68 5.50
N ALA A 181 -0.84 -9.86 5.63
CA ALA A 181 -0.68 -10.56 6.90
C ALA A 181 0.54 -10.09 7.71
N SER A 182 1.44 -9.28 7.13
CA SER A 182 2.67 -8.87 7.79
C SER A 182 2.43 -7.72 8.76
N PRO A 183 2.68 -7.87 10.08
CA PRO A 183 2.56 -6.75 11.01
C PRO A 183 3.71 -5.76 10.78
N PRO A 184 3.44 -4.44 10.81
CA PRO A 184 4.50 -3.45 10.83
C PRO A 184 5.37 -3.65 12.10
N PRO A 185 6.72 -3.51 12.06
CA PRO A 185 7.52 -2.91 10.99
C PRO A 185 8.52 -3.84 10.23
N ALA A 186 8.55 -5.17 10.47
CA ALA A 186 9.80 -5.94 10.29
C ALA A 186 10.09 -6.59 8.90
N PRO A 187 9.14 -7.19 8.15
CA PRO A 187 9.48 -7.80 6.85
C PRO A 187 9.15 -6.90 5.65
N GLU A 188 8.58 -5.71 5.86
CA GLU A 188 8.05 -4.89 4.76
C GLU A 188 9.15 -4.45 3.77
N THR A 189 10.40 -4.29 4.22
CA THR A 189 11.51 -3.88 3.35
C THR A 189 11.97 -4.97 2.39
N GLU A 190 11.81 -6.26 2.74
CA GLU A 190 12.14 -7.38 1.85
C GLU A 190 10.92 -7.83 1.04
N LEU A 191 9.72 -7.68 1.60
CA LEU A 191 8.48 -8.11 0.95
C LEU A 191 7.98 -7.13 -0.11
N ALA A 192 8.13 -5.81 0.10
CA ALA A 192 7.72 -4.82 -0.89
C ALA A 192 8.45 -4.98 -2.24
N PRO A 193 9.79 -5.20 -2.30
CA PRO A 193 10.47 -5.49 -3.57
C PRO A 193 10.00 -6.78 -4.25
N LEU A 194 9.66 -7.82 -3.48
CA LEU A 194 9.13 -9.07 -4.03
C LEU A 194 7.73 -8.87 -4.63
N LEU A 195 6.85 -8.14 -3.94
CA LEU A 195 5.52 -7.82 -4.43
C LEU A 195 5.57 -6.88 -5.64
N ASP A 196 6.48 -5.90 -5.65
CA ASP A 196 6.77 -5.03 -6.80
C ASP A 196 7.19 -5.85 -8.03
N GLU A 197 8.10 -6.79 -7.85
CA GLU A 197 8.51 -7.70 -8.92
C GLU A 197 7.34 -8.58 -9.40
N ALA A 198 6.53 -9.14 -8.49
CA ALA A 198 5.40 -9.96 -8.91
C ALA A 198 4.31 -9.17 -9.64
N GLN A 199 3.98 -7.95 -9.21
CA GLN A 199 3.00 -7.13 -9.95
C GLN A 199 3.53 -6.72 -11.32
N GLY A 200 4.83 -6.41 -11.43
CA GLY A 200 5.44 -6.04 -12.71
C GLY A 200 5.47 -7.22 -13.68
N ALA A 201 5.76 -8.42 -13.17
CA ALA A 201 5.73 -9.68 -13.91
C ALA A 201 4.30 -10.02 -14.38
N LEU A 202 3.31 -9.86 -13.49
CA LEU A 202 1.90 -10.04 -13.84
C LEU A 202 1.48 -9.08 -14.96
N ARG A 203 1.85 -7.80 -14.87
CA ARG A 203 1.59 -6.82 -15.93
C ARG A 203 2.20 -7.24 -17.27
N GLY A 204 3.43 -7.75 -17.26
CA GLY A 204 4.08 -8.30 -18.45
C GLY A 204 3.34 -9.50 -19.05
N ALA A 205 2.88 -10.43 -18.19
CA ALA A 205 2.09 -11.57 -18.63
C ALA A 205 0.73 -11.18 -19.22
N VAL A 206 0.05 -10.19 -18.62
CA VAL A 206 -1.21 -9.66 -19.13
C VAL A 206 -1.02 -9.07 -20.52
N ALA A 207 0.02 -8.23 -20.70
CA ALA A 207 0.34 -7.62 -21.99
C ALA A 207 0.66 -8.67 -23.08
N ALA A 208 1.25 -9.82 -22.72
CA ALA A 208 1.59 -10.87 -23.68
C ALA A 208 0.39 -11.67 -24.20
N VAL A 209 -0.75 -11.67 -23.49
CA VAL A 209 -1.96 -12.44 -23.86
C VAL A 209 -3.01 -11.56 -24.54
N HIS A 210 -2.96 -10.26 -24.30
CA HIS A 210 -3.94 -9.29 -24.79
C HIS A 210 -3.77 -9.01 -26.30
N THR A 211 -4.87 -8.98 -27.05
CA THR A 211 -4.84 -8.77 -28.52
C THR A 211 -4.76 -7.32 -28.94
N ARG A 212 -5.20 -6.38 -28.10
CA ARG A 212 -5.18 -4.95 -28.43
C ARG A 212 -3.89 -4.32 -27.92
N GLU A 213 -3.23 -3.55 -28.80
CA GLU A 213 -2.04 -2.75 -28.48
C GLU A 213 -2.33 -1.60 -27.49
N GLU A 214 -3.60 -1.25 -27.32
CA GLU A 214 -4.01 -0.24 -26.34
C GLU A 214 -3.71 -0.73 -24.92
N LEU A 215 -3.05 0.14 -24.14
CA LEU A 215 -2.58 -0.04 -22.76
C LEU A 215 -3.68 -0.57 -21.82
N TRP A 216 -3.95 -1.86 -21.92
CA TRP A 216 -4.93 -2.52 -21.08
C TRP A 216 -4.28 -2.90 -19.75
N PHE A 217 -4.98 -2.62 -18.67
CA PHE A 217 -4.55 -2.92 -17.31
C PHE A 217 -5.53 -3.86 -16.65
N ASP A 218 -4.99 -4.88 -15.99
CA ASP A 218 -5.78 -5.70 -15.08
C ASP A 218 -6.09 -4.89 -13.82
N GLU A 219 -7.37 -4.71 -13.50
CA GLU A 219 -7.83 -3.91 -12.36
C GLU A 219 -7.24 -4.36 -11.01
N ASP A 220 -7.05 -5.67 -10.82
CA ASP A 220 -6.49 -6.22 -9.60
C ASP A 220 -4.97 -5.96 -9.53
N GLN A 221 -4.26 -6.08 -10.66
CA GLN A 221 -2.86 -5.68 -10.76
C GLN A 221 -2.67 -4.18 -10.52
N ARG A 222 -3.56 -3.33 -11.06
CA ARG A 222 -3.52 -1.87 -10.86
C ARG A 222 -3.71 -1.50 -9.39
N ALA A 223 -4.61 -2.19 -8.68
CA ALA A 223 -4.81 -1.97 -7.25
C ALA A 223 -3.51 -2.22 -6.44
N ILE A 224 -2.79 -3.30 -6.74
CA ILE A 224 -1.47 -3.59 -6.12
C ILE A 224 -0.46 -2.50 -6.46
N PHE A 225 -0.42 -2.09 -7.73
CA PHE A 225 0.51 -1.05 -8.20
C PHE A 225 0.33 0.28 -7.46
N GLU A 226 -0.90 0.77 -7.34
CA GLU A 226 -1.16 2.05 -6.67
C GLU A 226 -0.89 1.96 -5.16
N ASP A 227 -1.18 0.81 -4.52
CA ASP A 227 -0.83 0.60 -3.11
C ASP A 227 0.69 0.62 -2.89
N LEU A 228 1.46 -0.12 -3.70
CA LEU A 228 2.91 -0.12 -3.63
C LEU A 228 3.53 1.24 -3.95
N LYS A 229 2.94 2.01 -4.87
CA LYS A 229 3.40 3.36 -5.20
C LYS A 229 3.20 4.32 -4.02
N ARG A 230 2.04 4.26 -3.36
CA ARG A 230 1.79 5.00 -2.11
C ARG A 230 2.78 4.58 -1.03
N TYR A 231 2.94 3.27 -0.81
CA TYR A 231 3.88 2.73 0.17
C TYR A 231 5.33 3.17 -0.08
N GLY A 232 5.79 3.06 -1.33
CA GLY A 232 7.12 3.49 -1.74
C GLY A 232 7.36 4.98 -1.52
N ALA A 233 6.35 5.83 -1.78
CA ALA A 233 6.42 7.26 -1.51
C ALA A 233 6.53 7.57 0.00
N GLU A 234 5.69 6.94 0.83
CA GLU A 234 5.67 7.12 2.28
C GLU A 234 6.98 6.67 2.94
N ARG A 235 7.52 5.54 2.50
CA ARG A 235 8.75 4.96 3.05
C ARG A 235 10.02 5.41 2.34
N ARG A 236 9.91 6.21 1.27
CA ARG A 236 11.00 6.64 0.39
C ARG A 236 11.80 5.44 -0.16
N LEU A 237 11.08 4.38 -0.51
CA LEU A 237 11.65 3.17 -1.10
C LEU A 237 11.55 3.26 -2.62
N PHE A 238 12.67 2.99 -3.29
CA PHE A 238 12.70 2.84 -4.74
C PHE A 238 12.27 1.42 -5.11
N LEU A 239 11.09 1.30 -5.73
CA LEU A 239 10.54 0.04 -6.24
C LEU A 239 10.67 0.02 -7.78
N PRO A 240 11.66 -0.71 -8.33
CA PRO A 240 12.08 -0.58 -9.73
C PRO A 240 11.02 -0.99 -10.76
N TYR A 241 10.03 -1.80 -10.39
CA TYR A 241 9.01 -2.34 -11.30
C TYR A 241 7.70 -1.54 -11.27
N LEU A 242 7.65 -0.44 -10.51
CA LEU A 242 6.61 0.58 -10.65
C LEU A 242 6.77 1.43 -11.94
N SER A 243 7.83 1.23 -12.71
CA SER A 243 7.98 1.87 -14.03
C SER A 243 7.29 1.06 -15.12
N LEU A 244 6.58 1.73 -16.05
CA LEU A 244 6.02 1.11 -17.25
C LEU A 244 7.07 0.53 -18.20
N LYS A 245 8.34 0.94 -18.08
CA LYS A 245 9.41 0.50 -18.99
C LYS A 245 10.11 -0.79 -18.56
N ARG A 246 9.85 -1.25 -17.34
CA ARG A 246 10.57 -2.38 -16.75
C ARG A 246 9.58 -3.47 -16.36
N HIS A 247 9.70 -4.61 -17.02
CA HIS A 247 8.91 -5.80 -16.73
C HIS A 247 9.88 -6.94 -16.35
N PRO A 248 9.78 -7.49 -15.13
CA PRO A 248 10.41 -8.76 -14.81
C PRO A 248 9.88 -9.86 -15.73
N ASP A 249 10.71 -10.87 -16.00
CA ASP A 249 10.30 -12.05 -16.77
C ASP A 249 9.16 -12.77 -16.05
N PRO A 250 7.96 -12.89 -16.64
CA PRO A 250 6.85 -13.59 -16.03
C PRO A 250 7.09 -15.08 -15.75
N ALA A 251 7.96 -15.75 -16.52
CA ALA A 251 8.28 -17.16 -16.35
C ALA A 251 8.99 -17.48 -15.01
N ALA A 252 9.64 -16.48 -14.38
CA ALA A 252 10.32 -16.62 -13.10
C ALA A 252 9.38 -16.69 -11.86
N SER A 253 8.12 -17.09 -12.04
CA SER A 253 7.12 -17.09 -10.95
C SER A 253 7.41 -18.12 -9.85
N ALA A 254 7.94 -19.30 -10.22
CA ALA A 254 8.36 -20.30 -9.24
C ALA A 254 9.52 -19.82 -8.36
N GLU A 255 10.52 -19.15 -8.95
CA GLU A 255 11.65 -18.58 -8.21
C GLU A 255 11.20 -17.49 -7.22
N ARG A 256 10.29 -16.61 -7.64
CA ARG A 256 9.71 -15.56 -6.76
C ARG A 256 8.97 -16.17 -5.57
N LEU A 257 8.22 -17.24 -5.78
CA LEU A 257 7.55 -17.98 -4.71
C LEU A 257 8.54 -18.66 -3.76
N ALA A 258 9.61 -19.27 -4.28
CA ALA A 258 10.66 -19.85 -3.44
C ALA A 258 11.36 -18.79 -2.58
N ARG A 259 11.62 -17.59 -3.14
CA ARG A 259 12.15 -16.44 -2.39
C ARG A 259 11.20 -15.97 -1.29
N LEU A 260 9.89 -15.94 -1.55
CA LEU A 260 8.88 -15.64 -0.55
C LEU A 260 8.90 -16.66 0.59
N GLU A 261 8.90 -17.96 0.27
CA GLU A 261 8.91 -19.02 1.28
C GLU A 261 10.15 -18.95 2.17
N ALA A 262 11.32 -18.72 1.56
CA ALA A 262 12.57 -18.50 2.30
C ALA A 262 12.49 -17.25 3.21
N LEU A 263 11.87 -16.16 2.74
CA LEU A 263 11.65 -14.96 3.54
C LEU A 263 10.71 -15.23 4.74
N LEU A 264 9.58 -15.89 4.50
CA LEU A 264 8.62 -16.23 5.55
C LEU A 264 9.24 -17.15 6.61
N GLU A 265 10.06 -18.12 6.19
CA GLU A 265 10.76 -19.01 7.11
C GLU A 265 11.79 -18.26 7.96
N ARG A 266 12.59 -17.36 7.36
CA ARG A 266 13.48 -16.46 8.11
C ARG A 266 12.73 -15.59 9.10
N SER A 267 11.58 -15.04 8.70
CA SER A 267 10.76 -14.18 9.57
C SER A 267 10.16 -14.96 10.74
N ARG A 268 9.66 -16.18 10.51
CA ARG A 268 9.16 -17.06 11.58
C ARG A 268 10.28 -17.46 12.53
N GLY A 269 11.44 -17.82 11.99
CA GLY A 269 12.64 -18.11 12.78
C GLY A 269 13.04 -16.91 13.65
N SER A 270 13.06 -15.71 13.08
CA SER A 270 13.38 -14.47 13.80
C SER A 270 12.35 -14.14 14.89
N ALA A 271 11.05 -14.26 14.61
CA ALA A 271 10.00 -14.00 15.59
C ALA A 271 10.03 -15.03 16.75
N ALA A 272 10.26 -16.31 16.44
CA ALA A 272 10.44 -17.34 17.44
C ALA A 272 11.70 -17.08 18.30
N GLN A 273 12.82 -16.70 17.68
CA GLN A 273 14.04 -16.32 18.38
C GLN A 273 13.83 -15.10 19.29
N LEU A 274 13.13 -14.06 18.83
CA LEU A 274 12.82 -12.88 19.66
C LEU A 274 11.94 -13.25 20.86
N LYS A 275 10.94 -14.11 20.66
CA LYS A 275 10.07 -14.59 21.74
C LYS A 275 10.85 -15.41 22.77
N GLU A 276 11.71 -16.32 22.31
CA GLU A 276 12.58 -17.12 23.18
C GLU A 276 13.60 -16.24 23.92
N ARG A 277 14.18 -15.24 23.24
CA ARG A 277 15.06 -14.25 23.86
C ARG A 277 14.34 -13.49 24.97
N GLN A 278 13.14 -12.99 24.72
CA GLN A 278 12.37 -12.26 25.74
C GLN A 278 12.01 -13.16 26.93
N LYS A 279 11.63 -14.41 26.68
CA LYS A 279 11.33 -15.38 27.75
C LYS A 279 12.56 -15.65 28.62
N ALA A 280 13.72 -15.84 27.99
CA ALA A 280 14.98 -16.06 28.71
C ALA A 280 15.42 -14.81 29.50
N LEU A 281 15.27 -13.60 28.93
CA LEU A 281 15.52 -12.33 29.65
C LEU A 281 14.59 -12.18 30.87
N ASN A 282 13.30 -12.43 30.72
CA ASN A 282 12.35 -12.35 31.82
C ASN A 282 12.68 -13.34 32.94
N ARG A 283 13.11 -14.55 32.58
CA ARG A 283 13.54 -15.58 33.53
C ARG A 283 14.81 -15.16 34.27
N LEU A 284 15.80 -14.64 33.54
CA LEU A 284 17.03 -14.08 34.12
C LEU A 284 16.70 -12.95 35.11
N ALA A 285 15.87 -11.99 34.71
CA ALA A 285 15.44 -10.87 35.55
C ALA A 285 14.67 -11.32 36.80
N TYR A 286 13.85 -12.37 36.69
CA TYR A 286 13.14 -12.94 37.83
C TYR A 286 14.10 -13.53 38.87
N HIS A 287 14.97 -14.45 38.46
CA HIS A 287 15.91 -15.11 39.38
C HIS A 287 16.94 -14.13 39.95
N ALA A 288 17.36 -13.13 39.17
CA ALA A 288 18.24 -12.07 39.66
C ALA A 288 17.57 -11.29 40.80
N ARG A 289 16.30 -10.91 40.64
CA ARG A 289 15.55 -10.24 41.70
C ARG A 289 15.36 -11.11 42.95
N GLN A 290 15.19 -12.42 42.80
CA GLN A 290 15.07 -13.33 43.95
C GLN A 290 16.37 -13.45 44.74
N LEU A 291 17.52 -13.49 44.05
CA LEU A 291 18.84 -13.48 44.70
C LEU A 291 19.09 -12.17 45.46
N VAL A 292 18.76 -11.02 44.85
CA VAL A 292 18.88 -9.70 45.53
C VAL A 292 17.99 -9.62 46.77
N LYS A 293 16.79 -10.22 46.73
CA LYS A 293 15.86 -10.26 47.88
C LYS A 293 16.26 -11.24 48.99
N GLY A 294 17.33 -12.03 48.81
CA GLY A 294 17.75 -13.04 49.77
C GLY A 294 16.85 -14.28 49.76
N SER A 295 16.66 -14.89 48.58
CA SER A 295 15.91 -16.15 48.44
C SER A 295 16.38 -17.23 49.44
N PRO A 296 15.45 -18.01 50.04
CA PRO A 296 15.81 -19.12 50.94
C PRO A 296 16.50 -20.29 50.21
N GLN A 297 16.48 -20.32 48.87
CA GLN A 297 17.10 -21.37 48.06
C GLN A 297 18.10 -20.78 47.05
N PRO A 298 19.18 -20.12 47.50
CA PRO A 298 20.07 -19.37 46.62
C PRO A 298 20.76 -20.25 45.57
N ALA A 299 21.09 -21.50 45.89
CA ALA A 299 21.68 -22.44 44.94
C ALA A 299 20.74 -22.76 43.76
N HIS A 300 19.44 -22.88 44.01
CA HIS A 300 18.44 -23.09 42.96
C HIS A 300 18.34 -21.86 42.05
N GLU A 301 18.26 -20.66 42.65
CA GLU A 301 18.15 -19.41 41.89
C GLU A 301 19.38 -19.16 41.01
N TRP A 302 20.59 -19.41 41.52
CA TRP A 302 21.83 -19.31 40.74
C TRP A 302 21.83 -20.27 39.55
N ALA A 303 21.44 -21.54 39.75
CA ALA A 303 21.38 -22.51 38.66
C ALA A 303 20.38 -22.11 37.57
N ARG A 304 19.20 -21.60 37.95
CA ARG A 304 18.20 -21.13 36.96
C ARG A 304 18.61 -19.85 36.25
N LEU A 305 19.29 -18.95 36.94
CA LEU A 305 19.83 -17.73 36.35
C LEU A 305 20.92 -18.06 35.33
N GLU A 306 21.82 -18.99 35.65
CA GLU A 306 22.84 -19.49 34.73
C GLU A 306 22.24 -20.15 33.49
N GLU A 307 21.23 -21.02 33.67
CA GLU A 307 20.48 -21.65 32.57
C GLU A 307 19.88 -20.58 31.63
N ALA A 308 19.23 -19.56 32.20
CA ALA A 308 18.66 -18.47 31.41
C ALA A 308 19.72 -17.62 30.70
N PHE A 309 20.85 -17.34 31.36
CA PHE A 309 21.98 -16.63 30.80
C PHE A 309 22.61 -17.39 29.63
N ALA A 310 22.93 -18.68 29.82
CA ALA A 310 23.48 -19.54 28.78
C ALA A 310 22.55 -19.60 27.56
N ARG A 311 21.24 -19.73 27.79
CA ARG A 311 20.23 -19.71 26.72
C ARG A 311 20.23 -18.39 25.93
N LEU A 312 20.44 -17.25 26.57
CA LEU A 312 20.54 -15.96 25.87
C LEU A 312 21.78 -15.89 24.97
N LEU A 313 22.91 -16.45 25.42
CA LEU A 313 24.12 -16.52 24.60
C LEU A 313 23.95 -17.46 23.40
N GLU A 314 23.28 -18.61 23.57
CA GLU A 314 22.91 -19.50 22.46
C GLU A 314 22.01 -18.81 21.43
N LEU A 315 21.14 -17.89 21.89
CA LEU A 315 20.28 -17.06 21.05
C LEU A 315 21.02 -15.85 20.44
N GLY A 316 22.35 -15.79 20.56
CA GLY A 316 23.19 -14.75 19.96
C GLY A 316 23.17 -13.42 20.71
N VAL A 317 22.67 -13.36 21.95
CA VAL A 317 22.75 -12.14 22.76
C VAL A 317 24.19 -11.97 23.25
N PRO A 318 24.88 -10.86 22.92
CA PRO A 318 26.25 -10.66 23.38
C PRO A 318 26.30 -10.40 24.88
N GLU A 319 27.40 -10.77 25.55
CA GLU A 319 27.61 -10.52 26.99
C GLU A 319 27.61 -9.02 27.35
N SER A 320 27.82 -8.15 26.36
CA SER A 320 27.77 -6.69 26.49
C SER A 320 26.37 -6.10 26.34
N ASP A 321 25.34 -6.92 26.09
CA ASP A 321 23.97 -6.46 25.85
C ASP A 321 23.47 -5.62 27.05
N PRO A 322 22.95 -4.39 26.81
CA PRO A 322 22.49 -3.52 27.88
C PRO A 322 21.40 -4.14 28.77
N ALA A 323 20.50 -4.94 28.21
CA ALA A 323 19.41 -5.56 28.98
C ALA A 323 19.95 -6.64 29.93
N LEU A 324 20.99 -7.38 29.53
CA LEU A 324 21.70 -8.30 30.43
C LEU A 324 22.32 -7.54 31.60
N ARG A 325 23.03 -6.43 31.31
CA ARG A 325 23.68 -5.61 32.34
C ARG A 325 22.69 -4.97 33.30
N GLU A 326 21.56 -4.51 32.79
CA GLU A 326 20.49 -3.94 33.62
C GLU A 326 19.98 -4.95 34.65
N HIS A 327 19.74 -6.19 34.23
CA HIS A 327 19.21 -7.23 35.12
C HIS A 327 20.26 -7.88 36.02
N LEU A 328 21.52 -7.98 35.56
CA LEU A 328 22.62 -8.57 36.33
C LEU A 328 23.36 -7.57 37.22
N GLY A 329 23.28 -6.27 36.93
CA GLY A 329 23.92 -5.20 37.70
C GLY A 329 23.65 -5.27 39.21
N PRO A 330 22.39 -5.46 39.65
CA PRO A 330 22.07 -5.62 41.07
C PRO A 330 22.76 -6.80 41.77
N LEU A 331 23.24 -7.81 41.02
CA LEU A 331 23.96 -8.97 41.56
C LEU A 331 25.48 -8.77 41.63
N ALA A 332 26.02 -7.66 41.14
CA ALA A 332 27.46 -7.36 41.17
C ALA A 332 28.12 -7.54 42.57
N PRO A 333 27.47 -7.19 43.69
CA PRO A 333 28.01 -7.46 45.03
C PRO A 333 28.07 -8.96 45.39
N LEU A 334 27.23 -9.80 44.77
CA LEU A 334 27.13 -11.24 45.04
C LEU A 334 28.01 -12.10 44.13
N ARG A 335 28.86 -11.49 43.30
CA ARG A 335 29.66 -12.19 42.27
C ARG A 335 30.52 -13.36 42.78
N ALA A 336 31.02 -13.30 44.01
CA ALA A 336 31.83 -14.38 44.59
C ALA A 336 31.03 -15.67 44.83
N ALA A 337 29.70 -15.59 44.86
CA ALA A 337 28.79 -16.72 45.03
C ALA A 337 28.28 -17.28 43.68
N ALA A 338 28.66 -16.69 42.55
CA ALA A 338 28.24 -17.17 41.24
C ALA A 338 28.92 -18.52 40.93
N PRO A 339 28.15 -19.56 40.57
CA PRO A 339 28.70 -20.91 40.38
C PRO A 339 29.54 -21.06 39.10
N ALA A 340 29.25 -20.27 38.06
CA ALA A 340 29.93 -20.36 36.76
C ALA A 340 30.84 -19.17 36.50
N GLU A 341 32.07 -19.49 36.04
CA GLU A 341 33.11 -18.51 35.74
C GLU A 341 32.64 -17.47 34.72
N ARG A 342 31.92 -17.89 33.69
CA ARG A 342 31.44 -17.01 32.62
C ARG A 342 30.45 -15.96 33.11
N LEU A 343 29.51 -16.35 33.96
CA LEU A 343 28.57 -15.43 34.60
C LEU A 343 29.31 -14.50 35.58
N GLY A 344 30.28 -15.04 36.32
CA GLY A 344 31.17 -14.26 37.18
C GLY A 344 31.88 -13.12 36.44
N ARG A 345 32.42 -13.39 35.23
CA ARG A 345 33.04 -12.36 34.38
C ARG A 345 32.07 -11.26 33.96
N VAL A 346 30.84 -11.60 33.59
CA VAL A 346 29.83 -10.58 33.25
C VAL A 346 29.42 -9.76 34.47
N LEU A 347 29.29 -10.39 35.64
CA LEU A 347 29.05 -9.68 36.90
C LEU A 347 30.22 -8.77 37.27
N GLU A 348 31.45 -9.17 36.99
CA GLU A 348 32.64 -8.32 37.16
C GLU A 348 32.62 -7.13 36.21
N LEU A 349 32.23 -7.31 34.94
CA LEU A 349 32.02 -6.21 34.00
C LEU A 349 30.90 -5.25 34.44
N CYS A 350 29.86 -5.77 35.12
CA CYS A 350 28.80 -4.96 35.69
C CYS A 350 29.24 -4.24 36.98
N ALA A 351 30.12 -4.86 37.76
CA ALA A 351 30.67 -4.34 39.00
C ALA A 351 31.76 -3.29 38.76
N ALA A 352 32.47 -3.40 37.63
CA ALA A 352 33.46 -2.43 37.21
C ALA A 352 32.77 -1.06 37.25
N PRO A 353 33.27 -0.11 38.06
CA PRO A 353 32.69 1.22 38.11
C PRO A 353 32.65 1.68 36.67
N LYS A 354 31.43 1.94 36.15
CA LYS A 354 31.26 2.53 34.82
C LYS A 354 32.23 3.69 34.82
N PRO A 355 33.33 3.63 34.04
CA PRO A 355 34.44 4.56 34.22
C PRO A 355 33.79 5.91 34.27
N ALA A 356 33.86 6.55 35.44
CA ALA A 356 33.25 7.86 35.65
C ALA A 356 33.78 8.64 34.46
N PRO A 357 32.91 9.02 33.52
CA PRO A 357 33.41 9.42 32.22
C PRO A 357 34.41 10.49 32.54
N ALA A 358 35.67 10.27 32.14
CA ALA A 358 36.75 11.20 32.39
C ALA A 358 36.55 12.40 31.45
N HIS A 359 35.33 12.93 31.42
CA HIS A 359 35.01 14.28 31.11
C HIS A 359 35.66 15.10 32.22
N THR A 360 36.94 15.40 32.04
CA THR A 360 37.27 16.82 31.98
C THR A 360 36.23 17.39 31.02
N VAL A 361 35.10 17.88 31.56
CA VAL A 361 34.03 18.46 30.75
C VAL A 361 34.77 19.53 29.97
N PRO A 362 35.03 19.31 28.67
CA PRO A 362 35.71 20.32 27.88
C PRO A 362 34.86 21.56 28.08
N PRO A 363 35.46 22.74 28.31
CA PRO A 363 34.68 23.97 28.44
C PRO A 363 33.63 23.95 27.33
N PRO A 364 32.33 24.09 27.67
CA PRO A 364 31.25 23.82 26.75
C PRO A 364 31.58 24.52 25.44
N PRO A 365 31.58 23.80 24.31
CA PRO A 365 31.96 24.41 23.04
C PRO A 365 31.11 25.66 22.85
N PRO A 366 31.68 26.73 22.27
CA PRO A 366 30.94 27.96 22.04
C PRO A 366 29.61 27.62 21.36
N PRO A 367 28.49 28.20 21.83
CA PRO A 367 27.16 27.83 21.33
C PRO A 367 27.12 28.00 19.82
N ASP A 368 26.56 26.99 19.14
CA ASP A 368 26.41 27.01 17.69
C ASP A 368 25.68 28.30 17.27
N PRO A 369 26.20 29.09 16.30
CA PRO A 369 25.59 30.35 15.90
C PRO A 369 24.11 30.24 15.52
N LEU A 370 23.70 29.13 14.88
CA LEU A 370 22.31 28.90 14.51
C LEU A 370 21.43 28.69 15.75
N VAL A 371 21.92 27.94 16.73
CA VAL A 371 21.21 27.71 17.99
C VAL A 371 21.12 29.01 18.78
N ALA A 372 22.19 29.79 18.83
CA ALA A 372 22.22 31.09 19.51
C ALA A 372 21.24 32.09 18.89
N GLU A 373 21.12 32.15 17.56
CA GLU A 373 20.17 33.04 16.89
C GLU A 373 18.71 32.62 17.16
N ALA A 374 18.40 31.33 17.01
CA ALA A 374 17.06 30.82 17.33
C ALA A 374 16.71 31.06 18.81
N ALA A 375 17.67 30.86 19.71
CA ALA A 375 17.51 31.12 21.13
C ALA A 375 17.24 32.60 21.41
N ALA A 376 17.94 33.51 20.73
CA ALA A 376 17.70 34.94 20.84
C ALA A 376 16.26 35.30 20.44
N LEU A 377 15.72 34.71 19.36
CA LEU A 377 14.34 34.95 18.91
C LEU A 377 13.28 34.38 19.85
N LEU A 378 13.56 33.23 20.48
CA LEU A 378 12.64 32.50 21.37
C LEU A 378 12.78 32.86 22.85
N ALA A 379 13.79 33.65 23.23
CA ALA A 379 14.08 34.00 24.61
C ALA A 379 12.84 34.50 25.36
N GLY A 380 12.53 33.85 26.49
CA GLY A 380 11.38 34.17 27.33
C GLY A 380 10.01 33.78 26.74
N ARG A 381 9.97 32.88 25.75
CA ARG A 381 8.73 32.35 25.16
C ARG A 381 8.57 30.85 25.44
N THR A 382 7.39 30.34 25.10
CA THR A 382 7.11 28.90 25.08
C THR A 382 7.12 28.38 23.64
N LEU A 383 7.85 27.29 23.41
CA LEU A 383 7.84 26.51 22.17
C LEU A 383 6.86 25.35 22.36
N VAL A 384 5.87 25.18 21.47
CA VAL A 384 5.01 23.99 21.50
C VAL A 384 5.56 22.96 20.52
N LEU A 385 5.93 21.78 20.99
CA LEU A 385 6.44 20.68 20.17
C LEU A 385 5.42 19.54 20.08
N ILE A 386 4.94 19.24 18.88
CA ILE A 386 3.90 18.25 18.61
C ILE A 386 4.50 17.05 17.86
N GLY A 387 4.18 15.85 18.33
CA GLY A 387 4.66 14.57 17.80
C GLY A 387 5.83 14.00 18.62
N GLY A 388 6.12 12.72 18.40
CA GLY A 388 7.09 11.98 19.23
C GLY A 388 6.59 11.75 20.66
N GLU A 389 7.37 10.99 21.43
CA GLU A 389 7.12 10.78 22.86
C GLU A 389 7.93 11.80 23.67
N PRO A 390 7.31 12.59 24.57
CA PRO A 390 8.03 13.54 25.39
C PRO A 390 9.10 12.84 26.25
N ARG A 391 10.36 13.27 26.12
CA ARG A 391 11.46 12.78 26.95
C ARG A 391 11.99 13.90 27.85
N PRO A 392 11.99 13.72 29.19
CA PRO A 392 12.44 14.76 30.11
C PRO A 392 13.83 15.31 29.78
N GLU A 393 14.81 14.42 29.56
CA GLU A 393 16.19 14.82 29.24
C GLU A 393 16.29 15.62 27.92
N ALA A 394 15.53 15.22 26.90
CA ALA A 394 15.52 15.94 25.62
C ALA A 394 14.83 17.29 25.73
N ARG A 395 13.78 17.39 26.54
CA ARG A 395 13.10 18.64 26.86
C ARG A 395 14.05 19.61 27.55
N GLU A 396 14.73 19.16 28.61
CA GLU A 396 15.73 19.95 29.32
C GLU A 396 16.86 20.42 28.40
N GLN A 397 17.36 19.53 27.53
CA GLN A 397 18.38 19.87 26.54
C GLN A 397 17.90 20.95 25.57
N LEU A 398 16.65 20.86 25.11
CA LEU A 398 16.06 21.85 24.21
C LEU A 398 15.84 23.19 24.90
N GLU A 399 15.33 23.19 26.13
CA GLU A 399 15.12 24.40 26.92
C GLU A 399 16.45 25.11 27.20
N ALA A 400 17.49 24.36 27.58
CA ALA A 400 18.83 24.89 27.80
C ALA A 400 19.46 25.46 26.52
N ALA A 401 19.29 24.77 25.38
CA ALA A 401 19.88 25.19 24.12
C ALA A 401 19.16 26.38 23.47
N LEU A 402 17.82 26.41 23.54
CA LEU A 402 16.99 27.44 22.88
C LEU A 402 16.58 28.58 23.82
N GLY A 403 16.94 28.53 25.11
CA GLY A 403 16.63 29.60 26.07
C GLY A 403 15.14 29.92 26.21
N CYS A 404 14.29 28.91 26.01
CA CYS A 404 12.84 29.02 26.01
C CYS A 404 12.22 27.83 26.74
N ARG A 405 10.99 27.95 27.24
CA ARG A 405 10.25 26.80 27.79
C ARG A 405 9.75 25.92 26.64
N VAL A 406 9.80 24.60 26.79
CA VAL A 406 9.28 23.66 25.78
C VAL A 406 8.02 22.99 26.33
N ASP A 407 6.87 23.27 25.73
CA ASP A 407 5.66 22.50 25.96
C ASP A 407 5.52 21.38 24.95
N TRP A 408 5.68 20.14 25.42
CA TRP A 408 5.65 18.93 24.61
C TRP A 408 4.51 18.04 25.11
N PRO A 409 3.25 18.34 24.71
CA PRO A 409 2.11 17.53 25.11
C PRO A 409 2.25 16.12 24.57
N ASP A 410 1.90 15.14 25.40
CA ASP A 410 1.78 13.75 24.93
C ASP A 410 0.65 13.66 23.90
N ALA A 411 0.97 13.07 22.75
CA ALA A 411 0.10 13.01 21.61
C ALA A 411 -0.09 11.54 21.21
N PRO A 412 -1.24 10.93 21.55
CA PRO A 412 -1.59 9.60 21.06
C PRO A 412 -1.50 9.56 19.53
N LYS A 413 -1.19 8.39 18.98
CA LYS A 413 -1.29 8.17 17.53
C LYS A 413 -2.70 8.55 17.08
N HIS A 414 -2.81 9.45 16.10
CA HIS A 414 -4.08 9.98 15.57
C HIS A 414 -4.88 10.90 16.50
N ALA A 415 -4.23 11.62 17.41
CA ALA A 415 -4.89 12.67 18.18
C ALA A 415 -5.52 13.75 17.28
N SER A 416 -6.73 14.19 17.65
CA SER A 416 -7.40 15.32 17.00
C SER A 416 -6.58 16.60 17.18
N PRO A 417 -6.48 17.47 16.14
CA PRO A 417 -5.86 18.81 16.25
C PRO A 417 -6.41 19.66 17.40
N ASP A 418 -7.68 19.47 17.76
CA ASP A 418 -8.33 20.17 18.87
C ASP A 418 -7.65 19.95 20.23
N LEU A 419 -6.99 18.79 20.41
CA LEU A 419 -6.23 18.49 21.64
C LEU A 419 -5.14 19.52 21.91
N PHE A 420 -4.56 20.11 20.86
CA PHE A 420 -3.44 21.05 20.97
C PHE A 420 -3.90 22.50 21.07
N LYS A 421 -5.17 22.80 20.82
CA LYS A 421 -5.72 24.15 20.83
C LYS A 421 -5.48 24.90 22.16
N PRO A 422 -5.66 24.28 23.35
CA PRO A 422 -5.34 24.95 24.61
C PRO A 422 -3.86 25.33 24.71
N ALA A 423 -2.95 24.47 24.22
CA ALA A 423 -1.52 24.75 24.25
C ALA A 423 -1.12 25.86 23.28
N ILE A 424 -1.67 25.85 22.05
CA ILE A 424 -1.34 26.78 20.95
C ILE A 424 -1.89 28.19 21.20
N SER A 425 -3.09 28.31 21.78
CA SER A 425 -3.79 29.59 21.96
C SER A 425 -3.20 30.52 23.02
N ARG A 426 -2.30 30.01 23.87
CA ARG A 426 -1.62 30.78 24.92
C ARG A 426 -0.77 31.92 24.35
N GLN A 427 -0.78 33.06 25.04
CA GLN A 427 -0.11 34.28 24.54
C GLN A 427 1.41 34.12 24.51
N GLU A 428 2.00 33.46 25.50
CA GLU A 428 3.44 33.24 25.63
C GLU A 428 4.03 32.28 24.58
N VAL A 429 3.20 31.59 23.80
CA VAL A 429 3.67 30.69 22.75
C VAL A 429 4.28 31.48 21.60
N GLY A 430 5.57 31.23 21.33
CA GLY A 430 6.33 31.89 20.28
C GLY A 430 6.29 31.18 18.93
N ALA A 431 6.26 29.85 18.92
CA ALA A 431 6.16 29.03 17.72
C ALA A 431 5.63 27.62 18.04
N VAL A 432 5.04 26.97 17.04
CA VAL A 432 4.52 25.60 17.11
C VAL A 432 5.28 24.74 16.11
N LEU A 433 5.91 23.66 16.59
CA LEU A 433 6.73 22.75 15.81
C LEU A 433 6.04 21.40 15.66
N LEU A 434 5.97 20.89 14.44
CA LEU A 434 5.45 19.55 14.14
C LEU A 434 6.58 18.61 13.71
N LEU A 435 6.84 17.56 14.49
CA LEU A 435 7.76 16.49 14.10
C LEU A 435 7.09 15.60 13.03
N ILE A 436 7.33 15.91 11.75
CA ILE A 436 6.56 15.30 10.64
C ILE A 436 6.75 13.79 10.52
N ARG A 437 7.90 13.26 10.97
CA ARG A 437 8.17 11.82 10.93
C ARG A 437 7.26 11.01 11.87
N TRP A 438 6.64 11.69 12.83
CA TRP A 438 5.78 11.09 13.85
C TRP A 438 4.32 11.54 13.68
N SER A 439 4.04 12.32 12.64
CA SER A 439 2.71 12.86 12.36
C SER A 439 1.95 11.96 11.39
N SER A 440 0.74 11.55 11.78
CA SER A 440 -0.22 10.96 10.84
C SER A 440 -0.83 12.05 9.95
N HIS A 441 -1.51 11.66 8.87
CA HIS A 441 -2.16 12.58 7.93
C HIS A 441 -3.17 13.55 8.58
N VAL A 442 -3.58 13.29 9.82
CA VAL A 442 -4.58 14.07 10.59
C VAL A 442 -4.05 15.45 11.01
N PHE A 443 -2.74 15.67 11.03
CA PHE A 443 -2.16 16.93 11.52
C PHE A 443 -2.13 18.08 10.48
N GLY A 444 -2.77 17.91 9.31
CA GLY A 444 -2.88 18.96 8.30
C GLY A 444 -3.61 20.22 8.79
N GLU A 445 -4.51 20.09 9.76
CA GLU A 445 -5.31 21.20 10.30
C GLU A 445 -4.57 22.05 11.34
N LEU A 446 -3.39 21.63 11.81
CA LEU A 446 -2.61 22.39 12.79
C LEU A 446 -2.10 23.72 12.22
N GLU A 447 -1.78 23.78 10.93
CA GLU A 447 -1.29 25.00 10.29
C GLU A 447 -2.38 26.09 10.22
N PRO A 448 -3.60 25.81 9.73
CA PRO A 448 -4.74 26.74 9.85
C PRO A 448 -5.02 27.17 11.30
N LEU A 449 -4.95 26.24 12.25
CA LEU A 449 -5.16 26.54 13.67
C LEU A 449 -4.09 27.50 14.23
N CYS A 450 -2.81 27.29 13.90
CA CYS A 450 -1.72 28.18 14.30
C CYS A 450 -1.87 29.57 13.65
N ALA A 451 -2.25 29.62 12.38
CA ALA A 451 -2.50 30.86 11.66
C ALA A 451 -3.63 31.69 12.31
N ALA A 452 -4.73 31.04 12.72
CA ALA A 452 -5.84 31.69 13.42
C ALA A 452 -5.44 32.31 14.77
N HIS A 453 -4.38 31.80 15.40
CA HIS A 453 -3.82 32.33 16.66
C HIS A 453 -2.57 33.20 16.45
N GLY A 454 -2.20 33.51 15.20
CA GLY A 454 -1.00 34.30 14.88
C GLY A 454 0.31 33.64 15.29
N LYS A 455 0.35 32.30 15.40
CA LYS A 455 1.52 31.53 15.81
C LYS A 455 2.27 31.00 14.58
N PRO A 456 3.60 31.23 14.46
CA PRO A 456 4.40 30.59 13.43
C PRO A 456 4.33 29.07 13.55
N PHE A 457 4.12 28.38 12.43
CA PHE A 457 4.07 26.93 12.34
C PHE A 457 5.31 26.40 11.60
N VAL A 458 6.01 25.44 12.19
CA VAL A 458 7.29 24.92 11.66
C VAL A 458 7.22 23.41 11.53
N ARG A 459 7.53 22.89 10.33
CA ARG A 459 7.61 21.46 10.05
C ARG A 459 9.04 20.96 10.21
N VAL A 460 9.25 19.94 11.04
CA VAL A 460 10.58 19.44 11.41
C VAL A 460 10.78 18.03 10.88
N THR A 461 11.70 17.88 9.92
CA THR A 461 12.03 16.60 9.27
C THR A 461 13.16 15.83 9.95
N GLY A 462 14.07 16.53 10.65
CA GLY A 462 15.33 16.00 11.18
C GLY A 462 15.31 15.46 12.61
N GLY A 463 14.13 15.26 13.21
CA GLY A 463 14.00 14.95 14.64
C GLY A 463 14.15 16.19 15.54
N TYR A 464 14.29 15.98 16.85
CA TYR A 464 14.24 17.04 17.87
C TYR A 464 15.62 17.42 18.44
N ASN A 465 16.71 17.25 17.69
CA ASN A 465 18.02 17.77 18.10
C ASN A 465 18.01 19.33 18.08
N PRO A 466 18.60 20.03 19.07
CA PRO A 466 18.60 21.49 19.13
C PRO A 466 19.00 22.20 17.84
N ARG A 467 20.07 21.74 17.17
CA ARG A 467 20.56 22.35 15.91
C ARG A 467 19.56 22.15 14.76
N ALA A 468 18.92 20.99 14.69
CA ALA A 468 17.92 20.69 13.68
C ALA A 468 16.65 21.55 13.86
N LEU A 469 16.22 21.73 15.11
CA LEU A 469 15.09 22.61 15.43
C LEU A 469 15.42 24.07 15.14
N ALA A 470 16.58 24.55 15.60
CA ALA A 470 17.02 25.93 15.36
C ALA A 470 17.05 26.27 13.86
N ARG A 471 17.63 25.40 13.03
CA ARG A 471 17.62 25.56 11.58
C ARG A 471 16.19 25.64 11.00
N ALA A 472 15.32 24.70 11.37
CA ALA A 472 13.95 24.67 10.87
C ALA A 472 13.15 25.93 11.29
N ILE A 473 13.35 26.40 12.53
CA ILE A 473 12.75 27.63 13.04
C ILE A 473 13.22 28.84 12.23
N LEU A 474 14.52 28.99 12.03
CA LEU A 474 15.07 30.13 11.31
C LEU A 474 14.64 30.15 9.83
N GLU A 475 14.63 28.99 9.17
CA GLU A 475 14.23 28.86 7.77
C GLU A 475 12.74 29.14 7.53
N GLN A 476 11.86 28.68 8.43
CA GLN A 476 10.40 28.72 8.20
C GLN A 476 9.69 29.85 8.94
N ALA A 477 10.22 30.28 10.09
CA ALA A 477 9.57 31.22 10.99
C ALA A 477 10.46 32.41 11.41
N GLY A 478 11.72 32.46 10.96
CA GLY A 478 12.69 33.47 11.41
C GLY A 478 12.22 34.91 11.18
N GLU A 479 11.68 35.22 10.00
CA GLU A 479 11.16 36.56 9.68
C GLU A 479 9.96 36.95 10.54
N GLN A 480 8.98 36.05 10.69
CA GLN A 480 7.80 36.29 11.52
C GLN A 480 8.18 36.50 12.98
N LEU A 481 9.10 35.70 13.52
CA LEU A 481 9.60 35.85 14.89
C LEU A 481 10.33 37.18 15.11
N ARG A 482 11.15 37.62 14.14
CA ARG A 482 11.81 38.94 14.16
C ARG A 482 10.78 40.07 14.14
N ALA A 483 9.79 40.00 13.25
CA ALA A 483 8.73 41.00 13.16
C ALA A 483 7.91 41.11 14.45
N GLN A 484 7.52 39.96 15.04
CA GLN A 484 6.80 39.94 16.31
C GLN A 484 7.62 40.52 17.47
N ARG A 485 8.94 40.28 17.48
CA ARG A 485 9.85 40.86 18.49
C ARG A 485 9.98 42.37 18.32
N ALA A 486 10.10 42.86 17.08
CA ALA A 486 10.18 44.28 16.76
C ALA A 486 8.89 45.03 17.13
N ALA A 487 7.74 44.40 16.91
CA ALA A 487 6.44 44.99 17.20
C ALA A 487 6.15 45.13 18.72
N GLY A 488 7.00 44.61 19.60
CA GLY A 488 6.73 44.55 21.05
C GLY A 488 5.46 43.75 21.39
N ALA A 489 4.90 43.03 20.41
CA ALA A 489 3.59 42.39 20.47
C ALA A 489 3.57 41.14 21.36
N LEU A 490 4.68 40.83 22.04
CA LEU A 490 4.80 39.65 22.86
C LEU A 490 5.32 40.02 24.24
N PRO A 491 4.52 39.78 25.30
CA PRO A 491 4.94 40.05 26.67
C PRO A 491 6.20 39.23 26.98
N ARG A 492 7.16 39.87 27.66
CA ARG A 492 8.27 39.13 28.29
C ARG A 492 7.66 38.28 29.41
N ALA A 493 7.88 36.97 29.36
CA ALA A 493 7.47 36.06 30.44
C ALA A 493 8.16 36.39 31.77
#